data_AF-A0A3N5FNM5-F1
#
_entry.id   AF-A0A3N5FNM5-F1
#
_cell.length_a   1.000
_cell.length_b   1.000
_cell.length_c   1.000
_cell.angle_alpha   90.00
_cell.angle_beta   90.00
_cell.angle_gamma   90.00
#
_symmetry.space_group_name_H-M   'P 1'
#
loop_
_entity.id
_entity.type
_entity.pdbx_description
1 polymer ?
#
loop_
_entity_poly.entity_id
_entity_poly.type
_entity_poly.pdbx_seq_one_letter_code
_entity_poly.pdbx_strand_id
1 'polypeptide(L)'
;MIKTKTVNIRCSACGTKNRIPSDKSGVTARCGKCSALLDTTDLFDEKPLVVTDNNFSEKVLKSPIPVLLDCWAPWCGPCRMIGPVIDEIAGEYSGRFRICKLNVDENPGTSAKYNIASIPTMLIFDRAELKDRLVGALPKQQIIHKISGFLL
;
A
#
# COMPACT_ATOMS: atom_id res chain seq x y z
N MET A 1 3.35 28.01 6.58
CA MET A 1 4.11 27.01 7.37
C MET A 1 3.73 25.62 6.88
N ILE A 2 4.65 24.88 6.25
CA ILE A 2 4.39 23.48 5.87
C ILE A 2 4.40 22.67 7.16
N LYS A 3 3.25 22.09 7.56
CA LYS A 3 3.18 21.23 8.75
C LYS A 3 3.86 19.90 8.42
N THR A 4 4.92 19.55 9.14
CA THR A 4 5.57 18.24 9.02
C THR A 4 4.59 17.14 9.44
N LYS A 5 4.19 16.28 8.49
CA LYS A 5 3.36 15.09 8.78
C LYS A 5 4.25 14.05 9.44
N THR A 6 3.76 13.38 10.49
CA THR A 6 4.53 12.32 11.12
C THR A 6 3.73 11.02 11.11
N VAL A 7 4.37 9.91 10.75
CA VAL A 7 3.72 8.60 10.64
C VAL A 7 4.49 7.52 11.39
N ASN A 8 3.80 6.43 11.73
CA ASN A 8 4.41 5.26 12.36
C ASN A 8 4.69 4.21 11.27
N ILE A 9 5.89 3.64 11.28
CA ILE A 9 6.25 2.50 10.43
C ILE A 9 6.85 1.38 11.27
N ARG A 10 6.82 0.13 10.80
CA ARG A 10 7.48 -0.99 11.47
C ARG A 10 8.86 -1.23 10.86
N CYS A 11 9.85 -1.46 11.71
CA CYS A 11 11.16 -1.94 11.27
C CYS A 11 11.04 -3.34 10.68
N SER A 12 11.52 -3.55 9.45
CA SER A 12 11.51 -4.85 8.77
C SER A 12 12.38 -5.91 9.47
N ALA A 13 13.35 -5.50 10.30
CA ALA A 13 14.24 -6.41 11.01
C ALA A 13 13.71 -6.85 12.39
N CYS A 14 13.12 -5.95 13.18
CA CYS A 14 12.70 -6.26 14.56
C CYS A 14 11.22 -5.97 14.89
N GLY A 15 10.45 -5.48 13.92
CA GLY A 15 9.02 -5.18 14.07
C GLY A 15 8.67 -3.94 14.92
N THR A 16 9.66 -3.29 15.55
CA THR A 16 9.43 -2.11 16.40
C THR A 16 8.85 -0.97 15.57
N LYS A 17 7.84 -0.28 16.12
CA LYS A 17 7.28 0.92 15.52
C LYS A 17 8.26 2.09 15.68
N ASN A 18 8.49 2.82 14.60
CA ASN A 18 9.34 4.01 14.56
C ASN A 18 8.54 5.17 14.00
N ARG A 19 8.78 6.35 14.57
CA ARG A 19 8.10 7.59 14.18
C ARG A 19 8.93 8.30 13.11
N ILE A 20 8.35 8.49 11.91
CA ILE A 20 9.02 9.07 10.75
C ILE A 20 8.35 10.39 10.37
N PRO A 21 9.06 11.52 10.55
CA PRO A 21 8.66 12.83 10.00
C PRO A 21 8.77 12.85 8.46
N SER A 22 7.83 13.53 7.79
CA SER A 22 7.77 13.60 6.32
C SER A 22 8.94 14.34 5.68
N ASP A 23 9.53 15.29 6.41
CA ASP A 23 10.76 16.01 6.04
C ASP A 23 12.04 15.15 6.18
N LYS A 24 11.92 13.92 6.70
CA LYS A 24 12.99 12.92 6.79
C LYS A 24 12.76 11.71 5.87
N SER A 25 11.84 11.83 4.91
CA SER A 25 11.64 10.82 3.87
C SER A 25 12.87 10.72 2.96
N GLY A 26 13.26 9.49 2.60
CA GLY A 26 14.47 9.25 1.78
C GLY A 26 15.81 9.38 2.53
N VAL A 27 15.80 9.78 3.81
CA VAL A 27 16.98 9.77 4.67
C VAL A 27 17.20 8.35 5.20
N THR A 28 18.46 7.95 5.44
CA THR A 28 18.85 6.66 6.04
C THR A 28 18.44 6.55 7.53
N ALA A 29 17.14 6.70 7.80
CA ALA A 29 16.56 6.57 9.12
C ALA A 29 16.88 5.19 9.69
N ARG A 30 17.23 5.14 10.97
CA ARG A 30 17.56 3.90 11.69
C ARG A 30 16.50 3.58 12.71
N CYS A 31 16.26 2.29 12.92
CA CYS A 31 15.37 1.83 13.96
C CYS A 31 15.93 2.18 15.34
N GLY A 32 15.12 2.78 16.20
CA GLY A 32 15.50 3.12 17.57
C GLY A 32 15.76 1.91 18.49
N LYS A 33 15.40 0.68 18.09
CA LYS A 33 15.63 -0.54 18.86
C LYS A 33 16.84 -1.35 18.37
N CYS A 34 16.92 -1.64 17.07
CA CYS A 34 17.94 -2.53 16.51
C CYS A 34 18.92 -1.84 15.56
N SER A 35 18.82 -0.52 15.35
CA SER A 35 19.70 0.28 14.49
C SER A 35 19.71 -0.08 13.00
N ALA A 36 18.90 -1.06 12.57
CA ALA A 36 18.69 -1.40 11.17
C ALA A 36 18.14 -0.20 10.39
N LEU A 37 18.49 -0.11 9.11
CA LEU A 37 17.93 0.91 8.23
C LEU A 37 16.42 0.68 8.07
N LEU A 38 15.67 1.78 8.12
CA LEU A 38 14.24 1.80 7.87
C LEU A 38 14.02 2.15 6.41
N ASP A 39 13.21 1.33 5.73
CA ASP A 39 12.72 1.68 4.41
C ASP A 39 11.69 2.82 4.56
N THR A 40 12.02 3.99 4.05
CA THR A 40 11.10 5.13 3.97
C THR A 40 10.81 5.53 2.52
N THR A 41 11.24 4.69 1.58
CA THR A 41 11.08 4.89 0.14
C THR A 41 9.61 4.85 -0.21
N ASP A 42 9.19 5.82 -1.02
CA ASP A 42 7.81 5.97 -1.51
C ASP A 42 6.77 6.03 -0.37
N LEU A 43 7.19 6.26 0.88
CA LEU A 43 6.32 6.15 2.05
C LEU A 43 5.23 7.22 2.01
N PHE A 44 5.59 8.41 1.52
CA PHE A 44 4.72 9.57 1.45
C PHE A 44 4.17 9.84 0.05
N ASP A 45 4.31 8.89 -0.88
CA ASP A 45 3.75 9.05 -2.22
C ASP A 45 2.23 9.19 -2.14
N GLU A 46 1.74 10.29 -2.71
CA GLU A 46 0.32 10.64 -2.73
C GLU A 46 -0.43 10.00 -3.92
N LYS A 47 0.27 9.17 -4.70
CA LYS A 47 -0.27 8.43 -5.84
C LYS A 47 -0.03 6.94 -5.67
N PRO A 48 -0.90 6.09 -6.24
CA PRO A 48 -0.66 4.65 -6.19
C PRO A 48 0.64 4.25 -6.89
N LEU A 49 1.41 3.39 -6.25
CA LEU A 49 2.62 2.81 -6.82
C LEU A 49 2.26 1.72 -7.83
N VAL A 50 2.96 1.70 -8.96
CA VAL A 50 2.82 0.62 -9.93
C VAL A 50 3.55 -0.62 -9.42
N VAL A 51 2.79 -1.71 -9.26
CA VAL A 51 3.30 -3.01 -8.85
C VAL A 51 3.27 -3.96 -10.02
N THR A 52 4.38 -4.67 -10.19
CA THR A 52 4.57 -5.74 -11.16
C THR A 52 4.98 -7.03 -10.45
N ASP A 53 4.94 -8.16 -11.15
CA ASP A 53 5.42 -9.45 -10.62
C ASP A 53 6.87 -9.35 -10.10
N ASN A 54 7.72 -8.54 -10.75
CA ASN A 54 9.12 -8.38 -10.39
C ASN A 54 9.34 -7.56 -9.11
N ASN A 55 8.48 -6.58 -8.82
CA ASN A 55 8.65 -5.68 -7.67
C ASN A 55 7.65 -5.95 -6.53
N PHE A 56 6.72 -6.91 -6.69
CA PHE A 56 5.68 -7.23 -5.71
C PHE A 56 6.24 -7.46 -4.30
N SER A 57 7.32 -8.25 -4.19
CA SER A 57 7.94 -8.56 -2.90
C SER A 57 8.43 -7.30 -2.18
N GLU A 58 9.06 -6.37 -2.92
CA GLU A 58 9.59 -5.13 -2.36
C GLU A 58 8.48 -4.15 -1.98
N LYS A 59 7.57 -3.86 -2.93
CA LYS A 59 6.56 -2.81 -2.74
C LYS A 59 5.42 -3.25 -1.81
N VAL A 60 5.06 -4.54 -1.83
CA VAL A 60 3.92 -5.07 -1.07
C VAL A 60 4.38 -5.81 0.19
N LEU A 61 5.16 -6.89 0.04
CA LEU A 61 5.43 -7.80 1.16
C LEU A 61 6.40 -7.23 2.19
N LYS A 62 7.43 -6.50 1.74
CA LYS A 62 8.42 -5.87 2.61
C LYS A 62 8.00 -4.48 3.10
N SER A 63 6.78 -4.04 2.78
CA SER A 63 6.29 -2.74 3.20
C SER A 63 6.33 -2.58 4.73
N PRO A 64 6.88 -1.46 5.24
CA PRO A 64 6.94 -1.20 6.67
C PRO A 64 5.60 -0.68 7.23
N ILE A 65 4.63 -0.41 6.35
CA ILE A 65 3.25 -0.03 6.63
C ILE A 65 2.27 -0.97 5.90
N PRO A 66 0.99 -1.02 6.29
CA PRO A 66 0.00 -1.78 5.54
C PRO A 66 -0.14 -1.31 4.08
N VAL A 67 -0.54 -2.22 3.20
CA VAL A 67 -0.65 -2.00 1.74
C VAL A 67 -2.06 -2.31 1.27
N LEU A 68 -2.63 -1.43 0.44
CA LEU A 68 -3.84 -1.70 -0.35
C LEU A 68 -3.41 -1.84 -1.82
N LEU A 69 -3.57 -3.03 -2.38
CA LEU A 69 -3.25 -3.32 -3.77
C LEU A 69 -4.55 -3.41 -4.59
N ASP A 70 -4.79 -2.45 -5.47
CA ASP A 70 -5.88 -2.46 -6.46
C ASP A 70 -5.46 -3.27 -7.69
N CYS A 71 -6.12 -4.41 -7.89
CA CYS A 71 -5.91 -5.29 -9.03
C CYS A 71 -6.96 -4.99 -10.10
N TRP A 72 -6.50 -4.51 -11.25
CA TRP A 72 -7.32 -3.90 -12.28
C TRP A 72 -6.86 -4.30 -13.69
N ALA A 73 -7.60 -3.88 -14.71
CA ALA A 73 -7.21 -3.95 -16.11
C ALA A 73 -7.82 -2.77 -16.90
N PRO A 74 -7.22 -2.31 -18.01
CA PRO A 74 -7.69 -1.12 -18.75
C PRO A 74 -9.06 -1.30 -19.39
N TRP A 75 -9.41 -2.53 -19.78
CA TRP A 75 -10.69 -2.86 -20.38
C TRP A 75 -11.85 -2.95 -19.35
N CYS A 76 -11.54 -3.03 -18.06
CA CYS A 76 -12.52 -3.17 -16.99
C CYS A 76 -13.22 -1.83 -16.68
N GLY A 77 -14.48 -1.71 -17.12
CA GLY A 77 -15.32 -0.53 -16.85
C GLY A 77 -15.42 -0.17 -15.36
N PRO A 78 -15.80 -1.10 -14.47
CA PRO A 78 -15.85 -0.84 -13.02
C PRO A 78 -14.50 -0.43 -12.40
N CYS A 79 -13.39 -0.95 -12.93
CA CYS A 79 -12.04 -0.56 -12.48
C CYS A 79 -11.76 0.92 -12.79
N ARG A 80 -12.13 1.38 -13.99
CA ARG A 80 -12.01 2.80 -14.36
C ARG A 80 -12.85 3.72 -13.48
N MET A 81 -14.01 3.24 -13.00
CA MET A 81 -14.86 4.00 -12.07
C MET A 81 -14.21 4.19 -10.70
N ILE A 82 -13.55 3.15 -10.16
CA ILE A 82 -12.92 3.25 -8.83
C ILE A 82 -11.51 3.84 -8.87
N GLY A 83 -10.85 3.85 -10.03
CA GLY A 83 -9.48 4.35 -10.19
C GLY A 83 -9.23 5.71 -9.50
N PRO A 84 -10.10 6.73 -9.71
CA PRO A 84 -10.00 8.03 -9.03
C PRO A 84 -10.19 7.95 -7.51
N VAL A 85 -11.05 7.05 -7.02
CA VAL A 85 -11.26 6.83 -5.58
C VAL A 85 -10.00 6.26 -4.95
N ILE A 86 -9.32 5.33 -5.63
CA ILE A 86 -8.03 4.78 -5.19
C ILE A 86 -6.94 5.86 -5.17
N ASP A 87 -6.92 6.76 -6.16
CA ASP A 87 -5.97 7.88 -6.21
C ASP A 87 -6.23 8.87 -5.05
N GLU A 88 -7.49 9.16 -4.74
CA GLU A 88 -7.86 10.03 -3.62
C GLU A 88 -7.45 9.42 -2.26
N ILE A 89 -7.68 8.11 -2.08
CA ILE A 89 -7.23 7.39 -0.88
C ILE A 89 -5.70 7.44 -0.76
N ALA A 90 -4.95 7.34 -1.86
CA ALA A 90 -3.50 7.46 -1.84
C ALA A 90 -3.02 8.80 -1.29
N GLY A 91 -3.64 9.91 -1.70
CA GLY A 91 -3.36 11.23 -1.13
C GLY A 91 -3.70 11.33 0.36
N GLU A 92 -4.92 10.95 0.75
CA GLU A 92 -5.39 11.07 2.14
C GLU A 92 -4.61 10.19 3.13
N TYR A 93 -4.20 9.01 2.69
CA TYR A 93 -3.55 7.99 3.52
C TYR A 93 -2.04 7.88 3.31
N SER A 94 -1.45 8.73 2.48
CA SER A 94 0.01 8.83 2.30
C SER A 94 0.76 8.77 3.65
N GLY A 95 1.76 7.89 3.72
CA GLY A 95 2.54 7.60 4.94
C GLY A 95 1.89 6.67 5.96
N ARG A 96 0.57 6.41 5.88
CA ARG A 96 -0.17 5.54 6.81
C ARG A 96 -0.63 4.24 6.16
N PHE A 97 -0.89 4.30 4.86
CA PHE A 97 -1.17 3.15 4.01
C PHE A 97 -0.43 3.35 2.69
N ARG A 98 0.24 2.31 2.20
CA ARG A 98 0.83 2.32 0.87
C ARG A 98 -0.24 1.86 -0.11
N ILE A 99 -0.56 2.70 -1.09
CA ILE A 99 -1.54 2.36 -2.13
C ILE A 99 -0.79 1.91 -3.37
N CYS A 100 -1.21 0.79 -3.94
CA CYS A 100 -0.58 0.16 -5.08
C CYS A 100 -1.62 -0.19 -6.14
N LYS A 101 -1.20 -0.23 -7.41
CA LYS A 101 -2.01 -0.71 -8.54
C LYS A 101 -1.24 -1.81 -9.27
N LEU A 102 -1.94 -2.89 -9.64
CA LEU A 102 -1.40 -3.98 -10.44
C LEU A 102 -2.35 -4.30 -11.60
N ASN A 103 -1.83 -4.21 -12.81
CA ASN A 103 -2.54 -4.65 -14.00
C ASN A 103 -2.49 -6.19 -14.06
N VAL A 104 -3.64 -6.85 -13.99
CA VAL A 104 -3.70 -8.33 -13.94
C VAL A 104 -3.26 -9.00 -15.24
N ASP A 105 -3.43 -8.33 -16.39
CA ASP A 105 -3.05 -8.87 -17.71
C ASP A 105 -1.52 -8.96 -17.85
N GLU A 106 -0.82 -7.96 -17.32
CA GLU A 106 0.64 -7.86 -17.39
C GLU A 106 1.35 -8.64 -16.27
N ASN A 107 0.61 -9.05 -15.24
CA ASN A 107 1.15 -9.65 -14.02
C ASN A 107 0.41 -10.96 -13.67
N PRO A 108 0.48 -11.98 -14.55
CA PRO A 108 -0.25 -13.24 -14.37
C PRO A 108 0.27 -14.05 -13.17
N GLY A 109 1.54 -13.89 -12.78
CA GLY A 109 2.13 -14.61 -11.65
C GLY A 109 1.49 -14.22 -10.33
N THR A 110 1.41 -12.91 -10.05
CA THR A 110 0.71 -12.39 -8.87
C THR A 110 -0.79 -12.68 -8.94
N SER A 111 -1.40 -12.51 -10.12
CA SER A 111 -2.83 -12.77 -10.31
C SER A 111 -3.21 -14.23 -10.00
N ALA A 112 -2.40 -15.19 -10.47
CA ALA A 112 -2.59 -16.59 -10.16
C ALA A 112 -2.30 -16.89 -8.68
N LYS A 113 -1.19 -16.38 -8.13
CA LYS A 113 -0.77 -16.61 -6.74
C LYS A 113 -1.85 -16.21 -5.73
N TYR A 114 -2.53 -15.10 -5.98
CA TYR A 114 -3.61 -14.63 -5.12
C TYR A 114 -5.00 -14.91 -5.70
N ASN A 115 -5.14 -15.82 -6.67
CA ASN A 115 -6.43 -16.24 -7.22
C ASN A 115 -7.36 -15.04 -7.54
N ILE A 116 -6.89 -14.11 -8.36
CA ILE A 116 -7.64 -12.92 -8.77
C ILE A 116 -8.55 -13.31 -9.94
N ALA A 117 -9.74 -13.83 -9.61
CA ALA A 117 -10.70 -14.33 -10.59
C ALA A 117 -11.64 -13.24 -11.14
N SER A 118 -11.73 -12.09 -10.48
CA SER A 118 -12.60 -10.97 -10.86
C SER A 118 -11.91 -9.65 -10.56
N ILE A 119 -12.16 -8.64 -11.39
CA ILE A 119 -11.64 -7.29 -11.20
C ILE A 119 -12.78 -6.25 -11.23
N PRO A 120 -12.66 -5.13 -10.46
CA PRO A 120 -11.54 -4.84 -9.56
C PRO A 120 -11.57 -5.73 -8.32
N THR A 121 -10.38 -6.12 -7.85
CA THR A 121 -10.19 -6.75 -6.54
C THR A 121 -9.13 -5.96 -5.82
N MET A 122 -9.39 -5.54 -4.59
CA MET A 122 -8.39 -4.93 -3.73
C MET A 122 -7.94 -5.93 -2.67
N LEU A 123 -6.63 -6.08 -2.53
CA LEU A 123 -5.99 -6.93 -1.53
C LEU A 123 -5.35 -6.07 -0.46
N ILE A 124 -5.62 -6.38 0.81
CA ILE A 124 -4.98 -5.69 1.94
C ILE A 124 -3.88 -6.58 2.49
N PHE A 125 -2.65 -6.08 2.48
CA PHE A 125 -1.51 -6.76 3.09
C PHE A 125 -1.06 -6.02 4.34
N ASP A 126 -0.72 -6.78 5.39
CA ASP A 126 -0.01 -6.26 6.55
C ASP A 126 0.97 -7.31 7.05
N ARG A 127 2.21 -6.91 7.37
CA ARG A 127 3.30 -7.79 7.81
C ARG A 127 3.53 -8.99 6.87
N ALA A 128 3.65 -8.71 5.57
CA ALA A 128 3.84 -9.72 4.51
C ALA A 128 2.71 -10.77 4.37
N GLU A 129 1.58 -10.59 5.05
CA GLU A 129 0.43 -11.50 4.98
C GLU A 129 -0.77 -10.81 4.32
N LEU A 130 -1.52 -11.56 3.52
CA LEU A 130 -2.83 -11.12 3.03
C LEU A 130 -3.81 -11.11 4.21
N LYS A 131 -4.35 -9.95 4.55
CA LYS A 131 -5.24 -9.74 5.69
C LYS A 131 -6.71 -9.65 5.33
N ASP A 132 -7.03 -9.05 4.19
CA ASP A 132 -8.42 -8.93 3.72
C ASP A 132 -8.46 -8.82 2.20
N ARG A 133 -9.64 -9.09 1.64
CA ARG A 133 -9.96 -8.97 0.22
C ARG A 133 -11.28 -8.24 0.05
N LEU A 134 -11.28 -7.26 -0.85
CA LEU A 134 -12.48 -6.54 -1.27
C LEU A 134 -12.68 -6.79 -2.76
N VAL A 135 -13.86 -7.29 -3.14
CA VAL A 135 -14.17 -7.62 -4.54
C VAL A 135 -15.23 -6.64 -5.06
N GLY A 136 -15.01 -6.13 -6.27
CA GLY A 136 -15.92 -5.23 -6.97
C GLY A 136 -15.67 -3.75 -6.71
N ALA A 137 -16.44 -2.93 -7.42
CA ALA A 137 -16.37 -1.48 -7.29
C ALA A 137 -17.11 -1.01 -6.03
N LEU A 138 -16.37 -0.82 -4.93
CA LEU A 138 -16.94 -0.42 -3.65
C LEU A 138 -16.90 1.11 -3.45
N PRO A 139 -17.84 1.69 -2.70
CA PRO A 139 -17.78 3.08 -2.28
C PRO A 139 -16.52 3.38 -1.44
N LYS A 140 -15.96 4.59 -1.59
CA LYS A 140 -14.77 5.07 -0.84
C LYS A 140 -14.85 4.80 0.66
N GLN A 141 -16.00 5.12 1.27
CA GLN A 141 -16.24 4.96 2.71
C GLN A 141 -16.08 3.50 3.16
N GLN A 142 -16.51 2.54 2.35
CA GLN A 142 -16.39 1.12 2.67
C GLN A 142 -14.93 0.66 2.61
N ILE A 143 -14.18 1.13 1.61
CA ILE A 143 -12.73 0.86 1.50
C ILE A 143 -11.99 1.46 2.71
N ILE A 144 -12.31 2.72 3.06
CA ILE A 144 -11.74 3.41 4.23
C ILE A 144 -12.04 2.65 5.52
N HIS A 145 -13.29 2.25 5.73
CA HIS A 145 -13.70 1.50 6.91
C HIS A 145 -12.86 0.22 7.06
N LYS A 146 -12.62 -0.49 5.95
CA LYS A 146 -11.81 -1.71 5.91
C LYS A 146 -10.33 -1.44 6.22
N ILE A 147 -9.70 -0.45 5.59
CA ILE A 147 -8.27 -0.16 5.83
C ILE A 147 -8.00 0.40 7.23
N SER A 148 -8.98 1.08 7.84
CA SER A 148 -8.83 1.72 9.15
C SER A 148 -8.45 0.74 10.27
N GLY A 149 -8.86 -0.54 10.14
CA GLY A 149 -8.51 -1.59 11.10
C GLY A 149 -7.02 -1.97 11.14
N PHE A 150 -6.22 -1.49 10.17
CA PHE A 150 -4.80 -1.86 10.03
C PHE A 150 -3.82 -0.72 10.33
N LEU A 151 -4.32 0.50 10.60
CA LEU A 151 -3.48 1.68 10.84
C LEU A 151 -2.56 1.51 12.07
N LEU A 152 -1.37 2.14 12.01
CA LEU A 152 -0.27 1.97 12.98
C LEU A 152 -0.19 2.99 14.11
#